data_AF-A0A3A0BE05-F1
#
_entry.id   AF-A0A3A0BE05-F1
#
_cell.length_a   1.000
_cell.length_b   1.000
_cell.length_c   1.000
_cell.angle_alpha   90.00
_cell.angle_beta   90.00
_cell.angle_gamma   90.00
#
_symmetry.space_group_name_H-M   'P 1'
#
loop_
_entity.id
_entity.type
_entity.pdbx_description
1 polymer ?
#
loop_
_entity_poly.entity_id
_entity_poly.type
_entity_poly.pdbx_seq_one_letter_code
_entity_poly.pdbx_strand_id
1 'polypeptide(L)'
;MRQRIKLIFFKFYSSFAFRMLIASYLIAIIGGLGLSWWEATQAKNELVAEIDSKEVLVSTLDTQLEDKLSELTTLKNDDQVIKNASLSAEIANIEKSYLAAQQLFEDRSDLVITGGKTSAVDLALAKFLGLLGQKKWSEVNEQGLKVRAEIEKVIAASIPKVSTPVTAASSNAAPGSGYGRQKVSTARGEFVISLIVAPGARAIVETASDSDCGDNCPTKSLAEHVAASGGFAGINGAYFCPPDYPRCQGKVNSFDTLAVNGRTKSVHNRANNVYSTVPLVAMYGNSLSFYDQTMQWGVDTGSNGALANFPRLLRDGNVATGDDGSKGTRGFIGVKDGAIVIGHVFAASLADTAEVLKTLGLQNAINLDGGGSSALWMDGSYKVGPGRALPTAIVLVR
;
A
#
# COMPACT_ATOMS: atom_id res chain seq x y z
N MET A 1 -91.01 29.85 67.09
CA MET A 1 -90.23 30.13 65.85
C MET A 1 -89.60 28.88 65.22
N ARG A 2 -89.02 27.95 66.02
CA ARG A 2 -88.45 26.66 65.54
C ARG A 2 -89.42 25.70 64.82
N GLN A 3 -90.71 25.69 65.16
CA GLN A 3 -91.71 24.84 64.49
C GLN A 3 -92.11 25.32 63.09
N ARG A 4 -92.13 26.64 62.83
CA ARG A 4 -92.52 27.19 61.52
C ARG A 4 -91.48 26.93 60.43
N ILE A 5 -90.19 26.98 60.78
CA ILE A 5 -89.11 26.66 59.85
C ILE A 5 -89.12 25.17 59.49
N LYS A 6 -89.34 24.28 60.46
CA LYS A 6 -89.51 22.82 60.21
C LYS A 6 -90.69 22.52 59.28
N LEU A 7 -91.80 23.24 59.40
CA LEU A 7 -92.97 23.05 58.54
C LEU A 7 -92.74 23.51 57.10
N ILE A 8 -92.01 24.61 56.90
CA ILE A 8 -91.68 25.15 55.58
C ILE A 8 -90.70 24.23 54.86
N PHE A 9 -89.66 23.76 55.56
CA PHE A 9 -88.76 22.75 55.01
C PHE A 9 -89.49 21.43 54.72
N PHE A 10 -90.33 20.94 55.62
CA PHE A 10 -91.11 19.72 55.37
C PHE A 10 -92.02 19.85 54.15
N LYS A 11 -92.74 20.97 54.01
CA LYS A 11 -93.57 21.25 52.82
C LYS A 11 -92.76 21.41 51.53
N PHE A 12 -91.54 21.94 51.62
CA PHE A 12 -90.64 22.07 50.47
C PHE A 12 -90.10 20.71 50.02
N TYR A 13 -89.58 19.89 50.96
CA TYR A 13 -89.11 18.52 50.72
C TYR A 13 -90.23 17.55 50.30
N SER A 14 -91.48 17.78 50.75
CA SER A 14 -92.65 17.02 50.33
C SER A 14 -93.35 17.60 49.09
N SER A 15 -92.85 18.71 48.54
CA SER A 15 -93.46 19.34 47.37
C SER A 15 -93.23 18.50 46.12
N PHE A 16 -94.20 18.51 45.22
CA PHE A 16 -94.09 17.85 43.93
C PHE A 16 -92.87 18.35 43.14
N ALA A 17 -92.59 19.65 43.19
CA ALA A 17 -91.44 20.26 42.52
C ALA A 17 -90.09 19.74 43.03
N PHE A 18 -89.93 19.57 44.35
CA PHE A 18 -88.69 19.04 44.93
C PHE A 18 -88.48 17.55 44.62
N ARG A 19 -89.56 16.76 44.62
CA ARG A 19 -89.51 15.34 44.19
C ARG A 19 -89.15 15.20 42.70
N MET A 20 -89.69 16.07 41.85
CA MET A 20 -89.33 16.10 40.42
C MET A 20 -87.88 16.53 40.20
N LEU A 21 -87.35 17.45 41.01
CA LEU A 21 -85.93 17.86 40.99
C LEU A 21 -84.99 16.74 41.42
N ILE A 22 -85.33 16.00 42.48
CA ILE A 22 -84.54 14.81 42.89
C ILE A 22 -84.63 13.72 41.82
N ALA A 23 -85.82 13.47 41.28
CA ALA A 23 -85.99 12.46 40.23
C ALA A 23 -85.20 12.82 38.97
N SER A 24 -85.23 14.08 38.52
CA SER A 24 -84.44 14.53 37.36
C SER A 24 -82.93 14.49 37.62
N TYR A 25 -82.49 14.84 38.83
CA TYR A 25 -81.09 14.75 39.24
C TYR A 25 -80.61 13.30 39.31
N LEU A 26 -81.42 12.37 39.85
CA LEU A 26 -81.10 10.94 39.88
C LEU A 26 -81.06 10.33 38.48
N ILE A 27 -81.99 10.70 37.60
CA ILE A 27 -81.98 10.28 36.19
C ILE A 27 -80.72 10.82 35.48
N ALA A 28 -80.33 12.07 35.73
CA ALA A 28 -79.11 12.64 35.16
C ALA A 28 -77.84 11.94 35.68
N ILE A 29 -77.78 11.59 36.98
CA ILE A 29 -76.66 10.83 37.55
C ILE A 29 -76.61 9.41 36.97
N ILE A 30 -77.72 8.69 36.94
CA ILE A 30 -77.78 7.31 36.43
C ILE A 30 -77.46 7.30 34.92
N GLY A 31 -77.98 8.26 34.17
CA GLY A 31 -77.67 8.44 32.75
C GLY A 31 -76.19 8.75 32.53
N GLY A 32 -75.61 9.67 33.31
CA GLY A 32 -74.19 10.03 33.24
C GLY A 32 -73.25 8.88 33.64
N LEU A 33 -73.57 8.13 34.69
CA LEU A 33 -72.83 6.93 35.10
C LEU A 33 -72.96 5.81 34.07
N GLY A 34 -74.14 5.64 33.46
CA GLY A 34 -74.36 4.67 32.38
C GLY A 34 -73.58 5.01 31.12
N LEU A 35 -73.54 6.29 30.72
CA LEU A 35 -72.72 6.79 29.61
C LEU A 35 -71.22 6.64 29.90
N SER A 36 -70.76 7.03 31.08
CA SER A 36 -69.35 6.89 31.46
C SER A 36 -68.90 5.42 31.52
N TRP A 37 -69.76 4.53 32.01
CA TRP A 37 -69.50 3.09 32.01
C TRP A 37 -69.52 2.50 30.59
N TRP A 38 -70.43 2.94 29.73
CA TRP A 38 -70.46 2.56 28.32
C TRP A 38 -69.18 3.01 27.61
N GLU A 39 -68.79 4.27 27.73
CA GLU A 39 -67.57 4.83 27.13
C GLU A 39 -66.32 4.09 27.62
N ALA A 40 -66.21 3.83 28.93
CA ALA A 40 -65.10 3.04 29.48
C ALA A 40 -65.09 1.58 28.97
N THR A 41 -66.26 0.97 28.76
CA THR A 41 -66.37 -0.38 28.21
C THR A 41 -65.99 -0.42 26.74
N GLN A 42 -66.40 0.57 25.94
CA GLN A 42 -66.01 0.68 24.54
C GLN A 42 -64.50 0.90 24.39
N ALA A 43 -63.92 1.83 25.15
CA ALA A 43 -62.48 2.07 25.15
C ALA A 43 -61.67 0.82 25.55
N LYS A 44 -62.17 0.05 26.53
CA LYS A 44 -61.56 -1.23 26.91
C LYS A 44 -61.64 -2.27 25.81
N ASN A 45 -62.79 -2.40 25.14
CA ASN A 45 -62.97 -3.35 24.05
C ASN A 45 -62.11 -2.99 22.82
N GLU A 46 -61.94 -1.70 22.52
CA GLU A 46 -61.06 -1.22 21.46
C GLU A 46 -59.59 -1.52 21.78
N LEU A 47 -59.16 -1.29 23.02
CA LEU A 47 -57.80 -1.64 23.47
C LEU A 47 -57.54 -3.15 23.44
N VAL A 48 -58.53 -3.97 23.84
CA VAL A 48 -58.44 -5.44 23.76
C VAL A 48 -58.35 -5.89 22.30
N ALA A 49 -59.17 -5.33 21.41
CA ALA A 49 -59.08 -5.63 19.98
C ALA A 49 -57.72 -5.21 19.37
N GLU A 50 -57.14 -4.10 19.82
CA GLU A 50 -55.80 -3.67 19.39
C GLU A 50 -54.70 -4.62 19.91
N ILE A 51 -54.79 -5.06 21.18
CA ILE A 51 -53.87 -6.04 21.77
C ILE A 51 -53.97 -7.38 21.02
N ASP A 52 -55.18 -7.89 20.79
CA ASP A 52 -55.40 -9.13 20.05
C ASP A 52 -54.81 -9.03 18.62
N SER A 53 -54.97 -7.88 17.96
CA SER A 53 -54.41 -7.65 16.64
C SER A 53 -52.87 -7.63 16.64
N LYS A 54 -52.26 -7.07 17.71
CA LYS A 54 -50.81 -7.02 17.89
C LYS A 54 -50.25 -8.38 18.25
N GLU A 55 -50.94 -9.18 19.06
CA GLU A 55 -50.54 -10.55 19.37
C GLU A 55 -50.54 -11.43 18.10
N VAL A 56 -51.56 -11.29 17.26
CA VAL A 56 -51.60 -11.97 15.95
C VAL A 56 -50.44 -11.51 15.05
N LEU A 57 -50.16 -10.20 15.02
CA LEU A 57 -49.04 -9.66 14.24
C LEU A 57 -47.69 -10.21 14.75
N VAL A 58 -47.44 -10.18 16.06
CA VAL A 58 -46.21 -10.70 16.68
C VAL A 58 -46.06 -12.19 16.37
N SER A 59 -47.11 -12.99 16.55
CA SER A 59 -47.10 -14.41 16.21
C SER A 59 -46.80 -14.67 14.73
N THR A 60 -47.33 -13.82 13.84
CA THR A 60 -47.07 -13.92 12.40
C THR A 60 -45.62 -13.58 12.07
N LEU A 61 -45.05 -12.53 12.67
CA LEU A 61 -43.65 -12.16 12.48
C LEU A 61 -42.70 -13.23 13.03
N ASP A 62 -42.99 -13.81 14.19
CA ASP A 62 -42.18 -14.89 14.79
C ASP A 62 -42.15 -16.10 13.85
N THR A 63 -43.30 -16.48 13.29
CA THR A 63 -43.38 -17.58 12.30
C THR A 63 -42.58 -17.26 11.05
N GLN A 64 -42.71 -16.03 10.51
CA GLN A 64 -41.94 -15.60 9.33
C GLN A 64 -40.43 -15.56 9.61
N LEU A 65 -40.02 -15.17 10.81
CA LEU A 65 -38.63 -15.14 11.22
C LEU A 65 -38.05 -16.55 11.32
N GLU A 66 -38.77 -17.49 11.93
CA GLU A 66 -38.38 -18.90 11.99
C GLU A 66 -38.26 -19.51 10.59
N ASP A 67 -39.23 -19.26 9.70
CA ASP A 67 -39.19 -19.71 8.31
C ASP A 67 -37.96 -19.13 7.57
N LYS A 68 -37.68 -17.84 7.74
CA LYS A 68 -36.51 -17.19 7.11
C LYS A 68 -35.19 -17.67 7.69
N LEU A 69 -35.13 -17.97 8.98
CA LEU A 69 -33.95 -18.58 9.61
C LEU A 69 -33.72 -20.01 9.11
N SER A 70 -34.79 -20.78 8.91
CA SER A 70 -34.75 -22.11 8.32
C SER A 70 -34.29 -22.07 6.86
N GLU A 71 -34.84 -21.16 6.05
CA GLU A 71 -34.44 -20.92 4.67
C GLU A 71 -32.95 -20.51 4.57
N LEU A 72 -32.50 -19.60 5.45
CA LEU A 72 -31.10 -19.17 5.50
C LEU A 72 -30.16 -20.30 5.94
N THR A 73 -30.60 -21.15 6.87
CA THR A 73 -29.83 -22.33 7.30
C THR A 73 -29.72 -23.35 6.18
N THR A 74 -30.81 -23.56 5.43
CA THR A 74 -30.85 -24.44 4.26
C THR A 74 -29.95 -23.91 3.14
N LEU A 75 -30.01 -22.61 2.84
CA LEU A 75 -29.15 -21.97 1.84
C LEU A 75 -27.67 -22.02 2.23
N LYS A 76 -27.32 -21.85 3.50
CA LYS A 76 -25.92 -22.00 3.97
C LYS A 76 -25.40 -23.43 3.86
N ASN A 77 -26.28 -24.41 4.03
CA ASN A 77 -25.96 -25.83 3.93
C ASN A 77 -26.17 -26.40 2.53
N ASP A 78 -26.62 -25.57 1.58
CA ASP A 78 -26.74 -25.95 0.19
C ASP A 78 -25.34 -26.29 -0.35
N ASP A 79 -25.23 -27.44 -1.02
CA ASP A 79 -23.98 -27.97 -1.56
C ASP A 79 -23.26 -26.93 -2.41
N GLN A 80 -24.04 -26.12 -3.14
CA GLN A 80 -23.51 -25.08 -4.00
C GLN A 80 -22.82 -23.94 -3.23
N VAL A 81 -23.32 -23.52 -2.05
CA VAL A 81 -22.71 -22.45 -1.26
C VAL A 81 -21.40 -22.94 -0.63
N ILE A 82 -21.38 -24.16 -0.12
CA ILE A 82 -20.18 -24.79 0.43
C ILE A 82 -19.13 -24.99 -0.67
N LYS A 83 -19.54 -25.50 -1.83
CA LYS A 83 -18.67 -25.67 -3.00
C LYS A 83 -18.11 -24.34 -3.50
N ASN A 84 -18.92 -23.29 -3.57
CA ASN A 84 -18.47 -21.95 -3.96
C ASN A 84 -17.44 -21.39 -2.97
N ALA A 85 -17.64 -21.57 -1.66
CA ALA A 85 -16.69 -21.16 -0.64
C ALA A 85 -15.35 -21.91 -0.78
N SER A 86 -15.40 -23.24 -0.97
CA SER A 86 -14.21 -24.06 -1.19
C SER A 86 -13.46 -23.68 -2.47
N LEU A 87 -14.17 -23.47 -3.58
CA LEU A 87 -13.57 -23.04 -4.85
C LEU A 87 -12.96 -21.64 -4.75
N SER A 88 -13.63 -20.71 -4.06
CA SER A 88 -13.08 -19.37 -3.81
C SER A 88 -11.78 -19.44 -3.01
N ALA A 89 -11.71 -20.29 -1.99
CA ALA A 89 -10.48 -20.51 -1.23
C ALA A 89 -9.38 -21.18 -2.08
N GLU A 90 -9.73 -22.12 -2.96
CA GLU A 90 -8.76 -22.72 -3.89
C GLU A 90 -8.21 -21.68 -4.87
N ILE A 91 -9.07 -20.84 -5.46
CA ILE A 91 -8.67 -19.75 -6.37
C ILE A 91 -7.72 -18.77 -5.66
N ALA A 92 -8.05 -18.37 -4.43
CA ALA A 92 -7.19 -17.48 -3.64
C ALA A 92 -5.81 -18.11 -3.35
N ASN A 93 -5.77 -19.41 -3.06
CA ASN A 93 -4.52 -20.13 -2.87
C ASN A 93 -3.70 -20.24 -4.17
N ILE A 94 -4.37 -20.50 -5.30
CA ILE A 94 -3.74 -20.49 -6.63
C ILE A 94 -3.12 -19.12 -6.89
N GLU A 95 -3.92 -18.05 -6.85
CA GLU A 95 -3.45 -16.69 -7.13
C GLU A 95 -2.24 -16.32 -6.27
N LYS A 96 -2.36 -16.50 -4.94
CA LYS A 96 -1.27 -16.22 -4.00
C LYS A 96 0.00 -17.02 -4.30
N SER A 97 -0.14 -18.32 -4.58
CA SER A 97 1.02 -19.21 -4.74
C SER A 97 1.72 -19.01 -6.08
N TYR A 98 0.97 -18.72 -7.16
CA TYR A 98 1.55 -18.40 -8.46
C TYR A 98 2.23 -17.03 -8.47
N LEU A 99 1.66 -16.02 -7.80
CA LEU A 99 2.34 -14.74 -7.59
C LEU A 99 3.64 -14.91 -6.81
N ALA A 100 3.63 -15.73 -5.75
CA ALA A 100 4.85 -16.06 -5.02
C ALA A 100 5.87 -16.78 -5.91
N ALA A 101 5.44 -17.73 -6.75
CA ALA A 101 6.31 -18.44 -7.68
C ALA A 101 7.02 -17.49 -8.64
N GLN A 102 6.26 -16.56 -9.23
CA GLN A 102 6.78 -15.54 -10.13
C GLN A 102 7.83 -14.68 -9.44
N GLN A 103 7.53 -14.17 -8.24
CA GLN A 103 8.48 -13.34 -7.49
C GLN A 103 9.77 -14.09 -7.17
N LEU A 104 9.68 -15.34 -6.69
CA LEU A 104 10.86 -16.15 -6.37
C LEU A 104 11.73 -16.42 -7.61
N PHE A 105 11.11 -16.58 -8.78
CA PHE A 105 11.84 -16.72 -10.03
C PHE A 105 12.56 -15.43 -10.43
N GLU A 106 11.90 -14.28 -10.30
CA GLU A 106 12.48 -12.96 -10.59
C GLU A 106 13.64 -12.64 -9.63
N ASP A 107 13.46 -12.86 -8.33
CA ASP A 107 14.50 -12.71 -7.31
C ASP A 107 15.72 -13.61 -7.63
N ARG A 108 15.46 -14.85 -8.07
CA ARG A 108 16.51 -15.76 -8.52
C ARG A 108 17.22 -15.26 -9.78
N SER A 109 16.49 -14.65 -10.72
CA SER A 109 17.08 -14.08 -11.93
C SER A 109 18.04 -12.94 -11.61
N ASP A 110 17.65 -12.05 -10.69
CA ASP A 110 18.51 -10.99 -10.15
C ASP A 110 19.84 -11.51 -9.60
N LEU A 111 19.80 -12.65 -8.88
CA LEU A 111 21.01 -13.28 -8.37
C LEU A 111 21.95 -13.72 -9.49
N VAL A 112 21.43 -14.28 -10.58
CA VAL A 112 22.28 -14.71 -11.71
C VAL A 112 22.91 -13.53 -12.41
N ILE A 113 22.15 -12.46 -12.66
CA ILE A 113 22.67 -11.23 -13.26
C ILE A 113 23.80 -10.62 -12.43
N THR A 114 23.70 -10.72 -11.10
CA THR A 114 24.73 -10.23 -10.17
C THR A 114 25.86 -11.22 -9.89
N GLY A 115 25.89 -12.38 -10.57
CA GLY A 115 26.94 -13.39 -10.43
C GLY A 115 26.83 -14.27 -9.17
N GLY A 116 25.67 -14.27 -8.51
CA GLY A 116 25.36 -15.11 -7.35
C GLY A 116 25.26 -16.60 -7.70
N LYS A 117 25.68 -17.46 -6.76
CA LYS A 117 25.58 -18.93 -6.92
C LYS A 117 24.17 -19.42 -6.55
N THR A 118 23.36 -19.76 -7.54
CA THR A 118 21.93 -20.07 -7.33
C THR A 118 21.60 -21.56 -7.14
N SER A 119 22.57 -22.48 -7.20
CA SER A 119 22.28 -23.93 -7.17
C SER A 119 21.34 -24.39 -6.02
N ALA A 120 21.54 -23.87 -4.81
CA ALA A 120 20.66 -24.16 -3.67
C ALA A 120 19.26 -23.54 -3.81
N VAL A 121 19.19 -22.32 -4.35
CA VAL A 121 17.93 -21.63 -4.67
C VAL A 121 17.17 -22.43 -5.73
N ASP A 122 17.86 -22.89 -6.78
CA ASP A 122 17.29 -23.65 -7.89
C ASP A 122 16.69 -24.97 -7.40
N LEU A 123 17.38 -25.70 -6.52
CA LEU A 123 16.86 -26.93 -5.91
C LEU A 123 15.63 -26.66 -5.03
N ALA A 124 15.69 -25.62 -4.20
CA ALA A 124 14.59 -25.25 -3.33
C ALA A 124 13.35 -24.79 -4.13
N LEU A 125 13.57 -24.04 -5.21
CA LEU A 125 12.54 -23.53 -6.11
C LEU A 125 11.92 -24.66 -6.94
N ALA A 126 12.72 -25.62 -7.42
CA ALA A 126 12.19 -26.81 -8.10
C ALA A 126 11.25 -27.61 -7.19
N LYS A 127 11.62 -27.78 -5.91
CA LYS A 127 10.73 -28.41 -4.92
C LYS A 127 9.45 -27.60 -4.69
N PHE A 128 9.56 -26.27 -4.59
CA PHE A 128 8.40 -25.38 -4.48
C PHE A 128 7.43 -25.56 -5.66
N LEU A 129 7.93 -25.57 -6.89
CA LEU A 129 7.12 -25.76 -8.09
C LEU A 129 6.50 -27.17 -8.15
N GLY A 130 7.23 -28.20 -7.69
CA GLY A 130 6.69 -29.56 -7.60
C GLY A 130 5.52 -29.67 -6.60
N LEU A 131 5.59 -28.97 -5.47
CA LEU A 131 4.50 -28.90 -4.49
C LEU A 131 3.31 -28.08 -5.02
N LEU A 132 3.61 -27.01 -5.78
CA LEU A 132 2.60 -26.17 -6.43
C LEU A 132 1.78 -26.98 -7.43
N GLY A 133 2.43 -27.76 -8.29
CA GLY A 133 1.76 -28.66 -9.24
C GLY A 133 0.91 -29.75 -8.57
N GLN A 134 1.24 -30.13 -7.33
CA GLN A 134 0.47 -31.06 -6.51
C GLN A 134 -0.65 -30.38 -5.69
N LYS A 135 -0.82 -29.05 -5.79
CA LYS A 135 -1.80 -28.26 -5.02
C LYS A 135 -1.65 -28.40 -3.51
N LYS A 136 -0.43 -28.66 -3.01
CA LYS A 136 -0.14 -28.82 -1.58
C LYS A 136 0.08 -27.47 -0.90
N TRP A 137 -0.97 -26.65 -0.80
CA TRP A 137 -0.88 -25.22 -0.46
C TRP A 137 -0.14 -24.91 0.86
N SER A 138 -0.33 -25.74 1.89
CA SER A 138 0.38 -25.58 3.16
C SER A 138 1.89 -25.78 3.00
N GLU A 139 2.30 -26.87 2.33
CA GLU A 139 3.71 -27.18 2.05
C GLU A 139 4.33 -26.18 1.08
N VAL A 140 3.57 -25.67 0.11
CA VAL A 140 3.98 -24.60 -0.82
C VAL A 140 4.39 -23.34 -0.05
N ASN A 141 3.58 -22.90 0.91
CA ASN A 141 3.88 -21.71 1.72
C ASN A 141 5.17 -21.90 2.53
N GLU A 142 5.33 -23.05 3.21
CA GLU A 142 6.53 -23.35 3.98
C GLU A 142 7.78 -23.44 3.09
N GLN A 143 7.66 -24.12 1.95
CA GLN A 143 8.77 -24.24 1.00
C GLN A 143 9.13 -22.88 0.39
N GLY A 144 8.16 -22.00 0.15
CA GLY A 144 8.40 -20.63 -0.32
C GLY A 144 9.29 -19.83 0.64
N LEU A 145 9.09 -19.98 1.95
CA LEU A 145 9.98 -19.37 2.96
C LEU A 145 11.40 -19.93 2.89
N LYS A 146 11.56 -21.23 2.62
CA LYS A 146 12.89 -21.84 2.43
C LYS A 146 13.60 -21.29 1.20
N VAL A 147 12.88 -21.10 0.09
CA VAL A 147 13.45 -20.48 -1.11
C VAL A 147 13.93 -19.06 -0.79
N ARG A 148 13.11 -18.24 -0.11
CA ARG A 148 13.52 -16.88 0.31
C ARG A 148 14.74 -16.89 1.21
N ALA A 149 14.82 -17.82 2.15
CA ALA A 149 15.99 -17.95 3.03
C ALA A 149 17.27 -18.30 2.24
N GLU A 150 17.19 -19.17 1.23
CA GLU A 150 18.33 -19.44 0.35
C GLU A 150 18.71 -18.22 -0.50
N ILE A 151 17.73 -17.48 -1.02
CA ILE A 151 17.96 -16.21 -1.73
C ILE A 151 18.71 -15.23 -0.83
N GLU A 152 18.24 -15.00 0.40
CA GLU A 152 18.88 -14.09 1.36
C GLU A 152 20.31 -14.49 1.69
N LYS A 153 20.61 -15.79 1.81
CA LYS A 153 21.98 -16.29 1.99
C LYS A 153 22.87 -15.92 0.81
N VAL A 154 22.38 -16.09 -0.42
CA VAL A 154 23.13 -15.72 -1.62
C VAL A 154 23.34 -14.21 -1.67
N ILE A 155 22.32 -13.40 -1.39
CA ILE A 155 22.44 -11.94 -1.34
C ILE A 155 23.53 -11.52 -0.34
N ALA A 156 23.51 -12.07 0.88
CA ALA A 156 24.49 -11.77 1.90
C ALA A 156 25.91 -12.19 1.49
N ALA A 157 26.06 -13.31 0.78
CA ALA A 157 27.34 -13.77 0.24
C ALA A 157 27.83 -12.97 -0.97
N SER A 158 26.91 -12.43 -1.76
CA SER A 158 27.17 -11.67 -3.00
C SER A 158 27.47 -10.19 -2.75
N ILE A 159 27.40 -9.70 -1.51
CA ILE A 159 27.88 -8.35 -1.17
C ILE A 159 29.33 -8.25 -1.66
N PRO A 160 29.64 -7.43 -2.67
CA PRO A 160 30.87 -7.60 -3.43
C PRO A 160 32.09 -7.48 -2.53
N LYS A 161 32.87 -8.55 -2.32
CA LYS A 161 34.21 -8.45 -1.75
C LYS A 161 35.09 -7.88 -2.85
N VAL A 162 35.24 -6.56 -2.91
CA VAL A 162 36.10 -5.95 -3.94
C VAL A 162 37.52 -6.46 -3.74
N SER A 163 38.22 -6.67 -4.85
CA SER A 163 39.56 -7.25 -5.01
C SER A 163 40.71 -6.41 -4.41
N THR A 164 40.44 -5.59 -3.40
CA THR A 164 41.43 -4.91 -2.57
C THR A 164 41.07 -5.12 -1.10
N PRO A 165 42.06 -5.35 -0.20
CA PRO A 165 41.82 -5.68 1.20
C PRO A 165 41.40 -4.41 1.95
N VAL A 166 40.18 -3.95 1.73
CA VAL A 166 39.49 -3.02 2.61
C VAL A 166 38.21 -3.72 3.02
N THR A 167 38.27 -4.43 4.14
CA THR A 167 37.10 -4.57 5.02
C THR A 167 36.50 -3.17 5.10
N ALA A 168 35.33 -2.95 4.50
CA ALA A 168 34.69 -1.64 4.46
C ALA A 168 34.68 -1.07 5.88
N ALA A 169 35.37 0.05 6.10
CA ALA A 169 35.52 0.61 7.44
C ALA A 169 34.13 0.90 8.01
N SER A 170 33.94 0.61 9.31
CA SER A 170 32.71 0.94 9.99
C SER A 170 32.67 2.46 10.19
N SER A 171 31.69 3.14 9.60
CA SER A 171 31.53 4.59 9.69
C SER A 171 30.07 4.96 9.47
N ASN A 172 29.53 5.73 10.41
CA ASN A 172 28.20 6.32 10.30
C ASN A 172 28.23 7.72 9.68
N ALA A 173 29.38 8.19 9.19
CA ALA A 173 29.50 9.45 8.45
C ALA A 173 29.69 9.17 6.95
N ALA A 174 28.98 9.91 6.10
CA ALA A 174 29.25 9.88 4.64
C ALA A 174 30.63 10.50 4.34
N PRO A 175 31.33 10.06 3.27
CA PRO A 175 32.58 10.70 2.84
C PRO A 175 32.32 12.16 2.45
N GLY A 176 33.33 13.02 2.59
CA GLY A 176 33.20 14.44 2.23
C GLY A 176 33.00 14.67 0.72
N SER A 177 33.61 13.82 -0.11
CA SER A 177 33.43 13.81 -1.57
C SER A 177 33.92 12.48 -2.16
N GLY A 178 33.56 12.22 -3.41
CA GLY A 178 33.99 11.05 -4.17
C GLY A 178 33.31 9.76 -3.76
N TYR A 179 33.88 8.65 -4.21
CA TYR A 179 33.40 7.31 -3.89
C TYR A 179 33.81 6.89 -2.48
N GLY A 180 32.86 6.31 -1.73
CA GLY A 180 33.10 5.65 -0.47
C GLY A 180 32.40 4.30 -0.41
N ARG A 181 33.02 3.37 0.31
CA ARG A 181 32.39 2.12 0.72
C ARG A 181 32.61 1.87 2.18
N GLN A 182 31.53 1.69 2.91
CA GLN A 182 31.57 1.60 4.36
C GLN A 182 30.47 0.71 4.91
N LYS A 183 30.64 0.30 6.16
CA LYS A 183 29.60 -0.34 6.94
C LYS A 183 28.95 0.70 7.85
N VAL A 184 27.63 0.77 7.82
CA VAL A 184 26.83 1.68 8.64
C VAL A 184 26.06 0.86 9.66
N SER A 185 26.19 1.21 10.94
CA SER A 185 25.48 0.55 12.04
C SER A 185 24.25 1.40 12.38
N THR A 186 23.07 0.83 12.22
CA THR A 186 21.77 1.48 12.46
C THR A 186 20.97 0.74 13.53
N ALA A 187 19.83 1.30 13.93
CA ALA A 187 18.88 0.62 14.82
C ALA A 187 18.32 -0.69 14.22
N ARG A 188 18.41 -0.87 12.90
CA ARG A 188 17.88 -2.04 12.17
C ARG A 188 18.95 -3.07 11.82
N GLY A 189 20.21 -2.83 12.19
CA GLY A 189 21.33 -3.72 11.95
C GLY A 189 22.51 -3.03 11.26
N GLU A 190 23.47 -3.83 10.82
CA GLU A 190 24.63 -3.34 10.07
C GLU A 190 24.45 -3.58 8.57
N PHE A 191 24.69 -2.54 7.78
CA PHE A 191 24.54 -2.59 6.34
C PHE A 191 25.79 -2.07 5.63
N VAL A 192 26.16 -2.71 4.52
CA VAL A 192 27.22 -2.20 3.65
C VAL A 192 26.59 -1.26 2.62
N ILE A 193 27.25 -0.13 2.39
CA ILE A 193 26.85 0.85 1.37
C ILE A 193 28.04 1.19 0.48
N SER A 194 27.77 1.29 -0.83
CA SER A 194 28.65 1.94 -1.81
C SER A 194 27.98 3.23 -2.25
N LEU A 195 28.63 4.37 -2.09
CA LEU A 195 28.05 5.67 -2.43
C LEU A 195 29.08 6.62 -3.06
N ILE A 196 28.58 7.61 -3.78
CA ILE A 196 29.34 8.74 -4.30
C ILE A 196 28.73 10.01 -3.72
N VAL A 197 29.56 10.84 -3.08
CA VAL A 197 29.20 12.17 -2.61
C VAL A 197 29.80 13.18 -3.59
N ALA A 198 28.96 14.00 -4.21
CA ALA A 198 29.37 14.88 -5.29
C ALA A 198 29.01 16.36 -4.99
N PRO A 199 29.82 17.06 -4.16
CA PRO A 199 29.62 18.48 -3.90
C PRO A 199 29.75 19.29 -5.20
N GLY A 200 28.79 20.19 -5.44
CA GLY A 200 28.79 21.09 -6.59
C GLY A 200 28.45 20.45 -7.95
N ALA A 201 28.24 19.13 -8.01
CA ALA A 201 27.84 18.46 -9.24
C ALA A 201 26.40 18.80 -9.63
N ARG A 202 26.10 18.65 -10.92
CA ARG A 202 24.74 18.69 -11.47
C ARG A 202 24.31 17.28 -11.82
N ALA A 203 23.03 16.97 -11.63
CA ALA A 203 22.44 15.70 -12.05
C ALA A 203 21.67 15.86 -13.36
N ILE A 204 21.76 14.84 -14.22
CA ILE A 204 21.03 14.72 -15.48
C ILE A 204 20.31 13.38 -15.48
N VAL A 205 19.01 13.37 -15.79
CA VAL A 205 18.31 12.13 -16.14
C VAL A 205 18.55 11.84 -17.61
N GLU A 206 19.07 10.67 -17.92
CA GLU A 206 19.14 10.15 -19.29
C GLU A 206 18.08 9.08 -19.51
N THR A 207 17.53 9.08 -20.72
CA THR A 207 16.71 8.01 -21.28
C THR A 207 17.39 7.45 -22.51
N ALA A 208 17.26 6.15 -22.74
CA ALA A 208 17.79 5.50 -23.94
C ALA A 208 16.90 5.72 -25.17
N SER A 209 15.61 5.99 -24.95
CA SER A 209 14.63 6.38 -25.97
C SER A 209 14.38 7.89 -25.91
N ASP A 210 14.00 8.49 -27.04
CA ASP A 210 13.57 9.89 -27.15
C ASP A 210 12.04 10.08 -27.10
N SER A 211 11.28 8.99 -27.01
CA SER A 211 9.82 8.99 -26.86
C SER A 211 9.32 7.86 -25.95
N ASP A 212 8.02 7.88 -25.63
CA ASP A 212 7.33 6.76 -25.01
C ASP A 212 7.61 5.45 -25.77
N CYS A 213 7.79 4.38 -25.00
CA CYS A 213 8.03 3.06 -25.54
C CYS A 213 7.36 2.01 -24.66
N GLY A 214 6.49 1.22 -25.27
CA GLY A 214 5.67 0.21 -24.57
C GLY A 214 6.30 -1.17 -24.48
N ASP A 215 7.19 -1.53 -25.42
CA ASP A 215 7.81 -2.86 -25.51
C ASP A 215 9.11 -2.80 -26.32
N ASN A 216 10.01 -3.76 -26.08
CA ASN A 216 11.35 -3.87 -26.67
C ASN A 216 12.12 -2.54 -26.70
N CYS A 217 12.06 -1.80 -25.59
CA CYS A 217 12.60 -0.45 -25.55
C CYS A 217 14.13 -0.40 -25.63
N PRO A 218 14.68 0.68 -26.23
CA PRO A 218 16.11 0.91 -26.23
C PRO A 218 16.68 0.89 -24.82
N THR A 219 17.87 0.30 -24.69
CA THR A 219 18.63 0.30 -23.43
C THR A 219 20.09 0.60 -23.72
N LYS A 220 20.80 1.08 -22.71
CA LYS A 220 22.26 1.30 -22.74
C LYS A 220 22.85 0.79 -21.44
N SER A 221 24.11 0.38 -21.46
CA SER A 221 24.86 0.22 -20.22
C SER A 221 24.95 1.56 -19.47
N LEU A 222 25.16 1.50 -18.15
CA LEU A 222 25.32 2.73 -17.37
C LEU A 222 26.52 3.57 -17.86
N ALA A 223 27.63 2.93 -18.23
CA ALA A 223 28.79 3.64 -18.77
C ALA A 223 28.46 4.41 -20.06
N GLU A 224 27.63 3.86 -20.95
CA GLU A 224 27.17 4.53 -22.16
C GLU A 224 26.25 5.73 -21.85
N HIS A 225 25.35 5.61 -20.86
CA HIS A 225 24.56 6.75 -20.38
C HIS A 225 25.45 7.86 -19.85
N VAL A 226 26.44 7.51 -19.01
CA VAL A 226 27.39 8.50 -18.45
C VAL A 226 28.19 9.18 -19.56
N ALA A 227 28.68 8.42 -20.54
CA ALA A 227 29.40 8.96 -21.68
C ALA A 227 28.52 9.90 -22.53
N ALA A 228 27.26 9.55 -22.75
CA ALA A 228 26.33 10.34 -23.57
C ALA A 228 26.06 11.74 -23.01
N SER A 229 26.11 11.92 -21.68
CA SER A 229 25.96 13.23 -21.04
C SER A 229 27.29 13.89 -20.65
N GLY A 230 28.44 13.27 -20.96
CA GLY A 230 29.75 13.77 -20.54
C GLY A 230 29.94 13.77 -19.00
N GLY A 231 29.34 12.79 -18.32
CA GLY A 231 29.39 12.68 -16.86
C GLY A 231 30.68 12.06 -16.35
N PHE A 232 30.95 12.30 -15.07
CA PHE A 232 32.06 11.67 -14.34
C PHE A 232 31.58 10.53 -13.43
N ALA A 233 30.28 10.46 -13.14
CA ALA A 233 29.66 9.40 -12.37
C ALA A 233 28.21 9.16 -12.82
N GLY A 234 27.65 8.01 -12.47
CA GLY A 234 26.25 7.72 -12.69
C GLY A 234 25.74 6.52 -11.90
N ILE A 235 24.42 6.41 -11.83
CA ILE A 235 23.68 5.32 -11.21
C ILE A 235 22.50 4.91 -12.10
N ASN A 236 22.06 3.66 -11.98
CA ASN A 236 20.84 3.18 -12.63
C ASN A 236 19.60 4.02 -12.26
N GLY A 237 18.61 4.08 -13.16
CA GLY A 237 17.46 4.96 -13.06
C GLY A 237 16.19 4.31 -12.46
N ALA A 238 15.06 4.53 -13.13
CA ALA A 238 13.74 4.07 -12.72
C ALA A 238 13.59 2.56 -12.86
N TYR A 239 12.61 2.01 -12.12
CA TYR A 239 12.13 0.65 -12.38
C TYR A 239 11.73 0.49 -13.83
N PHE A 240 12.01 -0.70 -14.36
CA PHE A 240 11.60 -1.08 -15.70
C PHE A 240 11.22 -2.56 -15.73
N CYS A 241 10.75 -2.99 -16.89
CA CYS A 241 10.39 -4.38 -17.15
C CYS A 241 11.57 -5.11 -17.81
N PRO A 242 12.47 -5.79 -17.06
CA PRO A 242 13.64 -6.41 -17.65
C PRO A 242 13.28 -7.66 -18.49
N PRO A 243 14.12 -8.02 -19.48
CA PRO A 243 13.83 -9.11 -20.40
C PRO A 243 13.78 -10.49 -19.72
N ASP A 244 14.45 -10.63 -18.58
CA ASP A 244 14.54 -11.88 -17.84
C ASP A 244 13.40 -12.09 -16.83
N TYR A 245 12.45 -11.15 -16.73
CA TYR A 245 11.26 -11.30 -15.88
C TYR A 245 10.09 -11.86 -16.68
N PRO A 246 9.47 -12.98 -16.24
CA PRO A 246 8.32 -13.56 -16.94
C PRO A 246 7.14 -12.59 -17.08
N ARG A 247 6.89 -11.75 -16.07
CA ARG A 247 5.80 -10.74 -16.11
C ARG A 247 6.03 -9.59 -17.09
N CYS A 248 7.23 -9.48 -17.65
CA CYS A 248 7.67 -8.40 -18.51
C CYS A 248 7.55 -8.75 -20.00
N GLN A 249 7.09 -9.96 -20.32
CA GLN A 249 6.79 -10.35 -21.71
C GLN A 249 5.74 -9.39 -22.31
N GLY A 250 6.04 -8.88 -23.50
CA GLY A 250 5.21 -7.88 -24.20
C GLY A 250 5.36 -6.44 -23.69
N LYS A 251 6.29 -6.19 -22.77
CA LYS A 251 6.67 -4.85 -22.29
C LYS A 251 8.15 -4.75 -21.93
N VAL A 252 8.99 -5.45 -22.68
CA VAL A 252 10.42 -5.59 -22.42
C VAL A 252 11.10 -4.23 -22.48
N ASN A 253 11.92 -3.94 -21.47
CA ASN A 253 12.65 -2.69 -21.25
C ASN A 253 11.79 -1.43 -21.07
N SER A 254 10.46 -1.54 -21.06
CA SER A 254 9.61 -0.39 -20.81
C SER A 254 9.64 0.01 -19.33
N PHE A 255 9.37 1.27 -19.06
CA PHE A 255 9.16 1.81 -17.72
C PHE A 255 7.87 2.61 -17.75
N ASP A 256 7.15 2.65 -16.63
CA ASP A 256 5.79 3.22 -16.59
C ASP A 256 5.74 4.62 -15.95
N THR A 257 6.77 5.00 -15.20
CA THR A 257 6.82 6.25 -14.44
C THR A 257 7.30 7.44 -15.28
N LEU A 258 6.97 8.66 -14.85
CA LEU A 258 7.39 9.89 -15.53
C LEU A 258 8.91 9.98 -15.53
N ALA A 259 9.48 10.23 -16.70
CA ALA A 259 10.86 10.65 -16.82
C ALA A 259 10.95 11.83 -17.78
N VAL A 260 11.80 12.79 -17.45
CA VAL A 260 12.15 13.90 -18.34
C VAL A 260 13.64 13.82 -18.59
N ASN A 261 14.04 13.62 -19.85
CA ASN A 261 15.45 13.57 -20.22
C ASN A 261 16.07 14.97 -20.07
N GLY A 262 17.15 15.08 -19.32
CA GLY A 262 17.80 16.36 -19.04
C GLY A 262 18.52 16.98 -20.23
N ARG A 263 18.88 16.18 -21.25
CA ARG A 263 19.61 16.60 -22.45
C ARG A 263 18.67 16.84 -23.63
N THR A 264 17.87 15.85 -24.00
CA THR A 264 16.96 15.93 -25.16
C THR A 264 15.64 16.61 -24.82
N LYS A 265 15.33 16.78 -23.53
CA LYS A 265 14.07 17.34 -23.01
C LYS A 265 12.84 16.50 -23.38
N SER A 266 13.02 15.26 -23.83
CA SER A 266 11.93 14.33 -24.06
C SER A 266 11.20 14.04 -22.74
N VAL A 267 9.88 13.98 -22.82
CA VAL A 267 9.00 13.64 -21.69
C VAL A 267 8.42 12.27 -21.96
N HIS A 268 8.61 11.37 -20.98
CA HIS A 268 8.17 9.98 -21.07
C HIS A 268 7.04 9.69 -20.10
N ASN A 269 6.06 8.90 -20.51
CA ASN A 269 4.91 8.42 -19.73
C ASN A 269 4.08 9.55 -19.09
N ARG A 270 3.93 10.67 -19.80
CA ARG A 270 3.16 11.81 -19.30
C ARG A 270 1.72 11.42 -18.97
N ALA A 271 1.09 10.59 -19.81
CA ALA A 271 -0.29 10.14 -19.65
C ALA A 271 -0.49 9.37 -18.33
N ASN A 272 0.49 8.57 -17.92
CA ASN A 272 0.44 7.80 -16.67
C ASN A 272 0.57 8.66 -15.41
N ASN A 273 0.95 9.94 -15.57
CA ASN A 273 1.37 10.77 -14.45
C ASN A 273 0.50 12.00 -14.18
N VAL A 274 -0.62 12.15 -14.89
CA VAL A 274 -1.57 13.27 -14.69
C VAL A 274 -2.13 13.32 -13.27
N TYR A 275 -2.40 12.16 -12.67
CA TYR A 275 -2.92 12.01 -11.30
C TYR A 275 -2.04 11.11 -10.43
N SER A 276 -0.77 10.95 -10.81
CA SER A 276 0.14 10.00 -10.16
C SER A 276 0.61 10.53 -8.80
N THR A 277 0.48 9.67 -7.80
CA THR A 277 1.00 9.86 -6.44
C THR A 277 2.39 9.27 -6.25
N VAL A 278 3.04 8.81 -7.32
CA VAL A 278 4.42 8.32 -7.27
C VAL A 278 5.36 9.48 -6.93
N PRO A 279 6.29 9.34 -5.98
CA PRO A 279 7.27 10.37 -5.67
C PRO A 279 8.17 10.71 -6.86
N LEU A 280 8.75 11.91 -6.86
CA LEU A 280 9.59 12.38 -7.96
C LEU A 280 10.78 13.18 -7.45
N VAL A 281 11.92 13.04 -8.14
CA VAL A 281 13.06 13.94 -8.01
C VAL A 281 13.26 14.71 -9.31
N ALA A 282 13.36 16.03 -9.22
CA ALA A 282 13.67 16.93 -10.32
C ALA A 282 15.04 17.59 -10.11
N MET A 283 15.79 17.77 -11.18
CA MET A 283 17.15 18.30 -11.17
C MET A 283 17.15 19.75 -11.63
N TYR A 284 17.66 20.66 -10.79
CA TYR A 284 17.76 22.09 -11.10
C TYR A 284 19.18 22.57 -10.85
N GLY A 285 20.00 22.65 -11.90
CA GLY A 285 21.40 23.01 -11.75
C GLY A 285 22.12 22.04 -10.81
N ASN A 286 22.66 22.55 -9.71
CA ASN A 286 23.34 21.78 -8.66
C ASN A 286 22.42 21.35 -7.51
N SER A 287 21.11 21.53 -7.64
CA SER A 287 20.12 21.23 -6.61
C SER A 287 19.14 20.14 -7.06
N LEU A 288 18.60 19.40 -6.09
CA LEU A 288 17.54 18.42 -6.29
C LEU A 288 16.28 18.86 -5.56
N SER A 289 15.15 18.83 -6.25
CA SER A 289 13.82 19.09 -5.68
C SER A 289 13.06 17.77 -5.61
N PHE A 290 12.58 17.42 -4.42
CA PHE A 290 11.86 16.16 -4.20
C PHE A 290 10.39 16.43 -3.94
N TYR A 291 9.53 15.75 -4.68
CA TYR A 291 8.08 15.83 -4.59
C TYR A 291 7.53 14.49 -4.08
N ASP A 292 6.49 14.57 -3.27
CA ASP A 292 5.85 13.36 -2.74
C ASP A 292 4.93 12.72 -3.76
N GLN A 293 4.42 13.52 -4.69
CA GLN A 293 3.53 13.08 -5.75
C GLN A 293 3.93 13.77 -7.04
N THR A 294 4.06 13.00 -8.12
CA THR A 294 4.45 13.51 -9.45
C THR A 294 3.50 14.61 -9.93
N MET A 295 2.20 14.51 -9.63
CA MET A 295 1.21 15.53 -9.98
C MET A 295 1.47 16.92 -9.36
N GLN A 296 2.21 17.02 -8.25
CA GLN A 296 2.56 18.31 -7.62
C GLN A 296 3.59 19.09 -8.43
N TRP A 297 4.46 18.38 -9.15
CA TRP A 297 5.46 18.98 -10.02
C TRP A 297 4.88 19.32 -11.40
N GLY A 298 4.00 18.46 -11.92
CA GLY A 298 3.51 18.56 -13.29
C GLY A 298 4.55 18.09 -14.28
N VAL A 299 4.93 18.93 -15.25
CA VAL A 299 6.00 18.65 -16.21
C VAL A 299 6.75 19.94 -16.51
N ASP A 300 8.05 19.98 -16.20
CA ASP A 300 8.94 21.09 -16.50
C ASP A 300 10.20 20.61 -17.24
N THR A 301 10.31 20.98 -18.52
CA THR A 301 11.45 20.66 -19.40
C THR A 301 12.62 21.65 -19.27
N GLY A 302 12.46 22.74 -18.51
CA GLY A 302 13.54 23.65 -18.12
C GLY A 302 14.50 23.05 -17.09
N SER A 303 14.06 22.01 -16.38
CA SER A 303 14.90 21.20 -15.49
C SER A 303 16.04 20.49 -16.22
N ASN A 304 17.07 20.07 -15.50
CA ASN A 304 18.09 19.11 -15.95
C ASN A 304 17.56 17.65 -15.93
N GLY A 305 16.25 17.49 -15.95
CA GLY A 305 15.56 16.21 -15.95
C GLY A 305 14.75 16.00 -14.68
N ALA A 306 13.92 14.97 -14.72
CA ALA A 306 13.14 14.52 -13.60
C ALA A 306 12.88 13.02 -13.71
N LEU A 307 12.78 12.34 -12.57
CA LEU A 307 12.52 10.91 -12.50
C LEU A 307 11.51 10.62 -11.39
N ALA A 308 10.34 10.12 -11.77
CA ALA A 308 9.39 9.56 -10.83
C ALA A 308 9.81 8.14 -10.45
N ASN A 309 9.86 7.87 -9.15
CA ASN A 309 10.17 6.54 -8.65
C ASN A 309 9.62 6.28 -7.25
N PHE A 310 9.56 5.01 -6.85
CA PHE A 310 8.96 4.61 -5.58
C PHE A 310 9.93 3.79 -4.70
N PRO A 311 9.88 3.91 -3.37
CA PRO A 311 9.24 4.97 -2.58
C PRO A 311 10.16 6.18 -2.36
N ARG A 312 9.60 7.22 -1.75
CA ARG A 312 10.38 8.26 -1.05
C ARG A 312 11.04 7.60 0.16
N LEU A 313 12.35 7.74 0.31
CA LEU A 313 13.10 7.13 1.41
C LEU A 313 13.21 8.07 2.60
N LEU A 314 13.58 9.34 2.36
CA LEU A 314 13.73 10.35 3.39
C LEU A 314 13.01 11.65 3.04
N ARG A 315 12.41 12.27 4.06
CA ARG A 315 11.88 13.63 4.06
C ARG A 315 12.44 14.40 5.24
N ASP A 316 13.19 15.47 4.96
CA ASP A 316 13.75 16.38 5.96
C ASP A 316 14.51 15.66 7.09
N GLY A 317 15.33 14.67 6.72
CA GLY A 317 16.12 13.85 7.63
C GLY A 317 15.35 12.72 8.32
N ASN A 318 14.06 12.57 8.06
CA ASN A 318 13.21 11.53 8.65
C ASN A 318 12.89 10.44 7.63
N VAL A 319 12.77 9.20 8.13
CA VAL A 319 12.31 8.06 7.33
C VAL A 319 10.90 8.33 6.79
N ALA A 320 10.73 8.16 5.48
CA ALA A 320 9.48 8.43 4.76
C ALA A 320 8.88 7.16 4.11
N THR A 321 9.43 5.99 4.40
CA THR A 321 8.92 4.68 3.95
C THR A 321 8.82 3.70 5.12
N GLY A 322 7.83 2.81 5.07
CA GLY A 322 7.65 1.69 6.00
C GLY A 322 7.79 0.33 5.33
N ASP A 323 8.38 0.27 4.14
CA ASP A 323 8.45 -0.97 3.36
C ASP A 323 9.57 -1.90 3.87
N ASP A 324 9.14 -2.86 4.69
CA ASP A 324 9.93 -3.97 5.23
C ASP A 324 9.97 -5.20 4.31
N GLY A 325 9.76 -5.01 3.00
CA GLY A 325 9.76 -6.06 1.99
C GLY A 325 11.09 -6.81 1.87
N SER A 326 11.22 -7.63 0.81
CA SER A 326 12.38 -8.50 0.60
C SER A 326 13.70 -7.73 0.65
N LYS A 327 14.76 -8.38 1.12
CA LYS A 327 16.10 -7.78 1.11
C LYS A 327 16.72 -7.90 -0.27
N GLY A 328 17.49 -6.89 -0.66
CA GLY A 328 18.19 -6.85 -1.95
C GLY A 328 19.23 -5.74 -2.00
N THR A 329 19.76 -5.50 -3.19
CA THR A 329 20.55 -4.29 -3.48
C THR A 329 19.58 -3.15 -3.81
N ARG A 330 19.64 -2.07 -3.04
CA ARG A 330 18.70 -0.93 -3.13
C ARG A 330 19.44 0.33 -3.57
N GLY A 331 19.10 0.84 -4.76
CA GLY A 331 19.66 2.08 -5.29
C GLY A 331 18.99 3.31 -4.70
N PHE A 332 19.70 4.43 -4.61
CA PHE A 332 19.11 5.70 -4.17
C PHE A 332 19.80 6.90 -4.81
N ILE A 333 19.06 8.00 -4.84
CA ILE A 333 19.60 9.36 -4.98
C ILE A 333 19.06 10.23 -3.85
N GLY A 334 19.94 11.06 -3.29
CA GLY A 334 19.60 11.97 -2.20
C GLY A 334 20.52 13.17 -2.12
N VAL A 335 20.34 13.95 -1.06
CA VAL A 335 21.16 15.13 -0.76
C VAL A 335 21.67 15.09 0.67
N LYS A 336 22.93 15.50 0.84
CA LYS A 336 23.56 15.75 2.13
C LYS A 336 24.31 17.08 2.07
N ASP A 337 23.88 18.05 2.86
CA ASP A 337 24.54 19.36 3.02
C ASP A 337 24.76 20.08 1.67
N GLY A 338 23.76 19.96 0.78
CA GLY A 338 23.81 20.52 -0.58
C GLY A 338 24.59 19.68 -1.60
N ALA A 339 25.30 18.62 -1.20
CA ALA A 339 25.92 17.68 -2.11
C ALA A 339 24.92 16.61 -2.59
N ILE A 340 24.98 16.26 -3.88
CA ILE A 340 24.24 15.14 -4.43
C ILE A 340 24.92 13.85 -3.99
N VAL A 341 24.12 12.88 -3.54
CA VAL A 341 24.59 11.56 -3.10
C VAL A 341 23.85 10.48 -3.87
N ILE A 342 24.58 9.58 -4.52
CA ILE A 342 24.03 8.41 -5.21
C ILE A 342 24.71 7.14 -4.69
N GLY A 343 24.02 6.02 -4.69
CA GLY A 343 24.64 4.76 -4.27
C GLY A 343 23.69 3.59 -4.13
N HIS A 344 24.23 2.50 -3.58
CA HIS A 344 23.50 1.28 -3.27
C HIS A 344 23.75 0.84 -1.83
N VAL A 345 22.67 0.47 -1.15
CA VAL A 345 22.71 -0.27 0.12
C VAL A 345 22.49 -1.75 -0.19
N PHE A 346 23.36 -2.61 0.33
CA PHE A 346 23.33 -4.05 0.05
C PHE A 346 22.59 -4.83 1.13
N ALA A 347 21.96 -5.93 0.72
CA ALA A 347 21.24 -6.85 1.60
C ALA A 347 20.21 -6.14 2.52
N ALA A 348 19.50 -5.16 1.97
CA ALA A 348 18.62 -4.26 2.70
C ALA A 348 17.20 -4.27 2.13
N SER A 349 16.20 -4.13 3.01
CA SER A 349 14.87 -3.68 2.62
C SER A 349 14.88 -2.17 2.32
N LEU A 350 13.74 -1.62 1.89
CA LEU A 350 13.60 -0.18 1.68
C LEU A 350 13.60 0.60 2.99
N ALA A 351 12.99 0.06 4.04
CA ALA A 351 13.07 0.61 5.40
C ALA A 351 14.49 0.56 5.97
N ASP A 352 15.23 -0.54 5.76
CA ASP A 352 16.65 -0.64 6.13
C ASP A 352 17.48 0.44 5.40
N THR A 353 17.24 0.60 4.10
CA THR A 353 17.90 1.61 3.26
C THR A 353 17.63 3.02 3.80
N ALA A 354 16.37 3.35 4.08
CA ALA A 354 16.02 4.65 4.64
C ALA A 354 16.73 4.93 5.97
N GLU A 355 16.79 3.95 6.87
CA GLU A 355 17.48 4.12 8.16
C GLU A 355 18.99 4.29 8.00
N VAL A 356 19.62 3.60 7.03
CA VAL A 356 21.04 3.81 6.66
C VAL A 356 21.27 5.24 6.19
N LEU A 357 20.43 5.75 5.28
CA LEU A 357 20.58 7.10 4.74
C LEU A 357 20.36 8.17 5.82
N LYS A 358 19.40 7.96 6.72
CA LYS A 358 19.17 8.82 7.89
C LYS A 358 20.39 8.83 8.80
N THR A 359 20.97 7.66 9.09
CA THR A 359 22.17 7.52 9.92
C THR A 359 23.36 8.27 9.32
N LEU A 360 23.49 8.29 7.99
CA LEU A 360 24.51 9.04 7.27
C LEU A 360 24.25 10.56 7.20
N GLY A 361 23.10 11.01 7.69
CA GLY A 361 22.71 12.43 7.76
C GLY A 361 22.19 13.01 6.46
N LEU A 362 21.68 12.19 5.52
CA LEU A 362 21.01 12.71 4.33
C LEU A 362 19.70 13.40 4.70
N GLN A 363 19.37 14.49 4.03
CA GLN A 363 18.13 15.24 4.30
C GLN A 363 16.95 14.71 3.47
N ASN A 364 17.15 14.47 2.17
CA ASN A 364 16.11 13.98 1.29
C ASN A 364 16.66 12.88 0.38
N ALA A 365 15.85 11.85 0.14
CA ALA A 365 16.24 10.74 -0.72
C ALA A 365 15.02 10.02 -1.31
N ILE A 366 15.18 9.49 -2.51
CA ILE A 366 14.22 8.64 -3.22
C ILE A 366 14.92 7.36 -3.65
N ASN A 367 14.18 6.26 -3.66
CA ASN A 367 14.66 4.97 -4.11
C ASN A 367 14.80 4.91 -5.64
N LEU A 368 15.78 4.14 -6.11
CA LEU A 368 16.04 3.82 -7.51
C LEU A 368 15.79 2.33 -7.79
N ASP A 369 15.82 1.92 -9.05
CA ASP A 369 15.79 0.48 -9.37
C ASP A 369 16.96 -0.25 -8.66
N GLY A 370 16.77 -1.54 -8.40
CA GLY A 370 17.68 -2.35 -7.62
C GLY A 370 17.96 -3.70 -8.25
N GLY A 371 18.26 -4.69 -7.41
CA GLY A 371 18.42 -6.08 -7.87
C GLY A 371 19.48 -6.20 -8.97
N GLY A 372 19.18 -6.95 -10.02
CA GLY A 372 20.07 -7.14 -11.17
C GLY A 372 20.34 -5.88 -12.00
N SER A 373 19.57 -4.81 -11.81
CA SER A 373 19.78 -3.52 -12.49
C SER A 373 20.79 -2.62 -11.77
N SER A 374 21.24 -3.02 -10.57
CA SER A 374 22.12 -2.21 -9.73
C SER A 374 23.46 -1.94 -10.42
N ALA A 375 23.71 -0.68 -10.75
CA ALA A 375 24.95 -0.24 -11.37
C ALA A 375 25.34 1.15 -10.84
N LEU A 376 26.61 1.30 -10.48
CA LEU A 376 27.22 2.56 -10.01
C LEU A 376 28.54 2.71 -10.74
N TRP A 377 28.75 3.84 -11.41
CA TRP A 377 29.94 4.09 -12.23
C TRP A 377 30.58 5.40 -11.81
N MET A 378 31.92 5.44 -11.78
CA MET A 378 32.69 6.67 -11.55
C MET A 378 34.07 6.59 -12.19
N ASP A 379 34.45 7.65 -12.91
CA ASP A 379 35.78 7.88 -13.47
C ASP A 379 36.39 6.64 -14.15
N GLY A 380 35.69 6.12 -15.17
CA GLY A 380 36.20 5.05 -16.03
C GLY A 380 35.91 3.63 -15.56
N SER A 381 35.31 3.42 -14.38
CA SER A 381 35.08 2.08 -13.84
C SER A 381 33.77 1.93 -13.08
N TYR A 382 33.20 0.73 -13.16
CA TYR A 382 32.08 0.32 -12.31
C TYR A 382 32.54 0.14 -10.86
N LYS A 383 31.81 0.76 -9.94
CA LYS A 383 31.91 0.57 -8.48
C LYS A 383 30.89 -0.45 -7.98
N VAL A 384 29.77 -0.57 -8.69
CA VAL A 384 28.73 -1.61 -8.56
C VAL A 384 28.26 -1.94 -9.99
N GLY A 385 27.91 -3.19 -10.28
CA GLY A 385 27.43 -3.62 -11.60
C GLY A 385 28.47 -4.46 -12.38
N PRO A 386 28.37 -4.54 -13.72
CA PRO A 386 27.70 -3.58 -14.61
C PRO A 386 26.16 -3.64 -14.63
N GLY A 387 25.56 -4.71 -14.09
CA GLY A 387 24.10 -4.88 -14.05
C GLY A 387 23.48 -5.08 -15.43
N ARG A 388 22.15 -4.97 -15.51
CA ARG A 388 21.39 -4.97 -16.78
C ARG A 388 21.69 -3.73 -17.61
N ALA A 389 21.41 -3.81 -18.92
CA ALA A 389 21.24 -2.63 -19.74
C ALA A 389 19.97 -1.87 -19.30
N LEU A 390 20.04 -0.54 -19.31
CA LEU A 390 19.10 0.33 -18.62
C LEU A 390 18.36 1.24 -19.62
N PRO A 391 17.03 1.39 -19.51
CA PRO A 391 16.29 2.37 -20.29
C PRO A 391 16.45 3.80 -19.74
N THR A 392 16.77 3.93 -18.45
CA THR A 392 17.00 5.22 -17.80
C THR A 392 18.20 5.17 -16.84
N ALA A 393 18.86 6.31 -16.66
CA ALA A 393 19.96 6.47 -15.72
C ALA A 393 19.99 7.90 -15.14
N ILE A 394 20.68 8.07 -14.02
CA ILE A 394 21.04 9.39 -13.51
C ILE A 394 22.55 9.56 -13.64
N VAL A 395 22.95 10.65 -14.29
CA VAL A 395 24.35 10.99 -14.58
C VAL A 395 24.74 12.24 -13.81
N LEU A 396 25.90 12.22 -13.18
CA LEU A 396 26.49 13.38 -12.53
C LEU A 396 27.52 14.02 -13.46
N VAL A 397 27.37 15.32 -13.67
CA VAL A 397 28.28 16.17 -14.47
C VAL A 397 28.89 17.25 -13.59
N ARG A 398 30.06 17.74 -13.99
CA ARG A 398 30.75 18.85 -13.30
C ARG A 398 30.06 20.19 -13.52
#